data_AF-A0A7Y1UPN0-F1
#
_entry.id   AF-A0A7Y1UPN0-F1
#
_cell.length_a   1.000
_cell.length_b   1.000
_cell.length_c   1.000
_cell.angle_alpha   90.00
_cell.angle_beta   90.00
_cell.angle_gamma   90.00
#
_symmetry.space_group_name_H-M   'P 1'
#
loop_
_entity.id
_entity.type
_entity.pdbx_description
1 polymer ?
#
loop_
_entity_poly.entity_id
_entity_poly.type
_entity_poly.pdbx_seq_one_letter_code
_entity_poly.pdbx_strand_id
1 'polypeptide(L)'
;VDLPRLNFSKVYKLRPGALTLHLLSRPLSDPEHIPAGAPSVAVPAAVIDFYLLVTSDPANKVAPVRLQLINANSDRLKRGQMMWFNLSPNPVGGTVGGRKLVIKPGSRQVLDPPARGNTNYPVDLSFRIPGKEHLYPLCETKWLHDPRSRSVVFIIPRPGVRTPRVLVFPDYREEEGR
;
A
#
# COMPACT_ATOMS: atom_id res chain seq x y z
N VAL A 1 7.81 -17.98 -8.11
CA VAL A 1 6.47 -17.37 -8.02
C VAL A 1 6.54 -16.06 -8.78
N ASP A 2 5.92 -15.99 -9.96
CA ASP A 2 5.61 -14.70 -10.57
C ASP A 2 4.57 -14.04 -9.66
N LEU A 3 5.00 -13.05 -8.87
CA LEU A 3 4.07 -12.23 -8.12
C LEU A 3 3.27 -11.44 -9.18
N PRO A 4 1.95 -11.63 -9.29
CA PRO A 4 1.16 -10.93 -10.29
C PRO A 4 1.40 -9.44 -10.12
N ARG A 5 1.68 -8.77 -11.24
CA ARG A 5 1.83 -7.32 -11.29
C ARG A 5 0.67 -6.68 -10.53
N LEU A 6 1.03 -6.04 -9.41
CA LEU A 6 0.33 -4.94 -8.74
C LEU A 6 -1.20 -5.06 -8.82
N ASN A 7 -1.76 -6.09 -8.18
CA ASN A 7 -3.19 -6.24 -7.92
C ASN A 7 -3.36 -6.85 -6.52
N PHE A 8 -4.53 -6.70 -5.93
CA PHE A 8 -4.85 -7.46 -4.72
C PHE A 8 -4.92 -8.96 -5.06
N SER A 9 -4.39 -9.79 -4.16
CA SER A 9 -4.69 -11.22 -4.18
C SER A 9 -6.17 -11.45 -3.88
N LYS A 10 -6.62 -12.71 -4.03
CA LYS A 10 -7.85 -13.14 -3.36
C LYS A 10 -7.76 -12.87 -1.85
N VAL A 11 -8.92 -12.70 -1.21
CA VAL A 11 -9.01 -12.53 0.24
C VAL A 11 -8.79 -13.89 0.90
N TYR A 12 -7.95 -13.91 1.92
CA TYR A 12 -7.70 -15.08 2.75
C TYR A 12 -8.30 -14.84 4.13
N LYS A 13 -9.17 -15.74 4.57
CA LYS A 13 -9.65 -15.77 5.95
C LYS A 13 -8.63 -16.51 6.80
N LEU A 14 -8.20 -15.88 7.89
CA LEU A 14 -7.27 -16.46 8.85
C LEU A 14 -8.02 -16.82 10.14
N ARG A 15 -7.42 -17.70 10.94
CA ARG A 15 -7.92 -17.98 12.29
C ARG A 15 -7.86 -16.70 13.14
N PRO A 16 -8.79 -16.48 14.08
CA PRO A 16 -8.74 -15.32 14.96
C PRO A 16 -7.56 -15.40 15.93
N GLY A 17 -7.20 -14.24 16.51
CA GLY A 17 -6.15 -14.12 17.52
C GLY A 17 -4.80 -13.69 16.95
N ALA A 18 -3.77 -13.70 17.81
CA ALA A 18 -2.43 -13.31 17.41
C ALA A 18 -1.79 -14.38 16.52
N LEU A 19 -1.16 -13.95 15.42
CA LEU A 19 -0.52 -14.84 14.45
C LEU A 19 0.86 -14.34 14.05
N THR A 20 1.69 -15.25 13.58
CA THR A 20 2.88 -14.91 12.81
C THR A 20 2.74 -15.52 11.43
N LEU A 21 2.79 -14.67 10.41
CA LEU A 21 2.76 -15.09 9.02
C LEU A 21 4.20 -15.18 8.52
N HIS A 22 4.53 -16.27 7.84
CA HIS A 22 5.82 -16.49 7.20
C HIS A 22 5.63 -16.58 5.69
N LEU A 23 6.54 -15.97 4.93
CA LEU A 23 6.61 -16.19 3.49
C LEU A 23 7.80 -17.09 3.17
N LEU A 24 7.51 -18.15 2.42
CA LEU A 24 8.48 -19.18 2.07
C LEU A 24 8.57 -19.30 0.55
N SER A 25 9.76 -19.63 0.06
CA SER A 25 10.00 -19.82 -1.38
C SER A 25 9.43 -21.14 -1.91
N ARG A 26 9.17 -22.10 -1.02
CA ARG A 26 8.58 -23.40 -1.29
C ARG A 26 7.65 -23.81 -0.13
N PRO A 27 6.61 -24.62 -0.38
CA PRO A 27 5.83 -25.24 0.68
C PRO A 27 6.72 -26.05 1.62
N LEU A 28 6.40 -26.08 2.91
CA LEU A 28 7.09 -26.95 3.88
C LEU A 28 6.47 -28.34 3.85
N SER A 29 7.34 -29.36 3.93
CA SER A 29 6.96 -30.75 4.20
C SER A 29 6.54 -30.92 5.65
N ASP A 30 7.15 -30.15 6.55
CA ASP A 30 6.90 -30.13 7.99
C ASP A 30 6.65 -28.69 8.46
N PRO A 31 5.41 -28.33 8.88
CA PRO A 31 5.05 -27.01 9.35
C PRO A 31 5.82 -26.52 10.59
N GLU A 32 6.38 -27.42 11.39
CA GLU A 32 7.13 -27.06 12.61
C GLU A 32 8.56 -26.59 12.30
N HIS A 33 9.07 -26.90 11.11
CA HIS A 33 10.44 -26.57 10.69
C HIS A 33 10.48 -25.38 9.73
N ILE A 34 10.23 -24.19 10.27
CA ILE A 34 10.35 -22.93 9.52
C ILE A 34 11.84 -22.54 9.39
N PRO A 35 12.37 -22.29 8.17
CA PRO A 35 13.75 -21.88 7.99
C PRO A 35 14.09 -20.59 8.75
N ALA A 36 15.22 -20.60 9.47
CA ALA A 36 15.73 -19.41 10.14
C ALA A 36 15.95 -18.27 9.13
N GLY A 37 15.45 -17.07 9.46
CA GLY A 37 15.53 -15.91 8.57
C GLY A 37 14.44 -15.81 7.51
N ALA A 38 13.46 -16.72 7.50
CA ALA A 38 12.25 -16.57 6.67
C ALA A 38 11.57 -15.22 6.96
N PRO A 39 11.23 -14.43 5.92
CA PRO A 39 10.44 -13.21 6.10
C PRO A 39 9.17 -13.50 6.87
N SER A 40 8.96 -12.74 7.94
CA SER A 40 7.81 -12.92 8.81
C SER A 40 7.20 -11.59 9.22
N VAL A 41 5.94 -11.64 9.61
CA VAL A 41 5.25 -10.50 10.19
C VAL A 41 4.30 -10.98 11.28
N ALA A 42 4.30 -10.28 12.41
CA ALA A 42 3.34 -10.49 13.48
C ALA A 42 2.02 -9.79 13.15
N VAL A 43 0.90 -10.49 13.31
CA VAL A 43 -0.46 -9.98 13.22
C VAL A 43 -1.02 -9.97 14.65
N PRO A 44 -1.16 -8.79 15.28
CA PRO A 44 -1.77 -8.70 16.61
C PRO A 44 -3.24 -9.12 16.57
N ALA A 45 -3.75 -9.67 17.68
CA ALA A 45 -5.14 -10.14 17.79
C ALA A 45 -6.20 -9.05 17.50
N ALA A 46 -5.86 -7.78 17.74
CA ALA A 46 -6.72 -6.64 17.46
C ALA A 46 -6.81 -6.27 15.96
N VAL A 47 -5.96 -6.85 15.11
CA VAL A 47 -5.96 -6.61 13.67
C VAL A 47 -6.80 -7.70 13.00
N ILE A 48 -8.00 -7.30 12.56
CA ILE A 48 -9.02 -8.19 12.00
C ILE A 48 -9.11 -8.05 10.48
N ASP A 49 -8.71 -6.88 9.94
CA ASP A 49 -8.52 -6.67 8.52
C ASP A 49 -7.20 -5.95 8.23
N PHE A 50 -6.47 -6.44 7.24
CA PHE A 50 -5.17 -5.92 6.89
C PHE A 50 -4.76 -6.24 5.45
N TYR A 51 -3.78 -5.48 4.97
CA TYR A 51 -3.00 -5.84 3.79
C TYR A 51 -1.64 -6.36 4.22
N LEU A 52 -1.14 -7.33 3.47
CA LEU A 52 0.25 -7.74 3.53
C LEU A 52 0.99 -7.11 2.34
N LEU A 53 1.80 -6.09 2.61
CA LEU A 53 2.66 -5.50 1.59
C LEU A 53 3.91 -6.36 1.46
N VAL A 54 4.15 -6.84 0.24
CA VAL A 54 5.32 -7.65 -0.12
C VAL A 54 6.21 -6.83 -1.04
N THR A 55 7.45 -6.56 -0.62
CA THR A 55 8.44 -5.81 -1.41
C THR A 55 9.69 -6.64 -1.62
N SER A 56 10.47 -6.34 -2.67
CA SER A 56 11.76 -7.00 -2.91
C SER A 56 12.74 -6.75 -1.77
N ASP A 57 13.44 -7.80 -1.33
CA ASP A 57 14.57 -7.76 -0.41
C ASP A 57 15.63 -8.77 -0.85
N PRO A 58 16.50 -8.41 -1.80
CA PRO A 58 17.51 -9.31 -2.34
C PRO A 58 18.55 -9.80 -1.31
N ALA A 59 18.62 -9.17 -0.13
CA ALA A 59 19.53 -9.58 0.92
C ALA A 59 19.03 -10.84 1.64
N ASN A 60 17.71 -11.05 1.71
CA ASN A 60 17.14 -12.24 2.34
C ASN A 60 17.33 -13.48 1.44
N LYS A 61 18.10 -14.46 1.93
CA LYS A 61 18.47 -15.68 1.18
C LYS A 61 17.42 -16.79 1.24
N VAL A 62 16.48 -16.75 2.18
CA VAL A 62 15.39 -17.75 2.31
C VAL A 62 14.28 -17.45 1.31
N ALA A 63 13.83 -16.20 1.29
CA ALA A 63 12.92 -15.66 0.30
C ALA A 63 13.26 -14.18 0.09
N PRO A 64 13.55 -13.72 -1.14
CA PRO A 64 14.14 -12.40 -1.40
C PRO A 64 13.09 -11.27 -1.37
N VAL A 65 12.35 -11.20 -0.28
CA VAL A 65 11.23 -10.28 -0.07
C VAL A 65 11.13 -9.88 1.39
N ARG A 66 10.52 -8.72 1.63
CA ARG A 66 10.14 -8.22 2.94
C ARG A 66 8.62 -8.19 3.05
N LEU A 67 8.13 -8.50 4.25
CA LEU A 67 6.72 -8.39 4.61
C LEU A 67 6.48 -7.17 5.49
N GLN A 68 5.38 -6.48 5.23
CA GLN A 68 4.88 -5.43 6.10
C GLN A 68 3.37 -5.57 6.31
N LEU A 69 2.95 -5.55 7.57
CA LEU A 69 1.55 -5.52 7.94
C LEU A 69 1.01 -4.09 7.81
N ILE A 70 -0.07 -3.93 7.06
CA ILE A 70 -0.84 -2.69 7.00
C ILE A 70 -2.19 -2.94 7.62
N ASN A 71 -2.39 -2.46 8.85
CA ASN A 71 -3.69 -2.49 9.50
C ASN A 71 -4.71 -1.70 8.64
N ALA A 72 -5.77 -2.40 8.23
CA ALA A 72 -6.87 -1.91 7.43
C ALA A 72 -8.21 -2.12 8.14
N ASN A 73 -8.21 -2.23 9.47
CA ASN A 73 -9.43 -2.18 10.26
C ASN A 73 -10.24 -0.92 9.91
N SER A 74 -11.56 -0.98 10.08
CA SER A 74 -12.48 0.12 9.75
C SER A 74 -12.23 1.40 10.55
N ASP A 75 -11.60 1.32 11.74
CA ASP A 75 -11.17 2.49 12.50
C ASP A 75 -9.93 3.18 11.89
N ARG A 76 -9.17 2.49 11.02
CA ARG A 76 -7.93 2.96 10.41
C ARG A 76 -8.07 3.35 8.94
N LEU A 77 -8.91 2.67 8.17
CA LEU A 77 -9.15 2.97 6.77
C LEU A 77 -10.59 2.65 6.37
N LYS A 78 -11.40 3.71 6.28
CA LYS A 78 -12.82 3.65 5.96
C LYS A 78 -13.07 3.67 4.46
N ARG A 79 -14.27 3.24 4.06
CA ARG A 79 -14.75 3.45 2.69
C ARG A 79 -14.70 4.92 2.29
N GLY A 80 -14.35 5.14 1.04
CA GLY A 80 -14.09 6.45 0.44
C GLY A 80 -12.72 7.06 0.78
N GLN A 81 -12.02 6.58 1.82
CA GLN A 81 -10.67 7.06 2.14
C GLN A 81 -9.60 6.43 1.25
N MET A 82 -8.45 7.07 1.21
CA MET A 82 -7.30 6.64 0.42
C MET A 82 -6.07 6.47 1.32
N MET A 83 -5.48 5.27 1.37
CA MET A 83 -4.21 5.01 2.03
C MET A 83 -3.08 5.17 1.01
N TRP A 84 -2.27 6.22 1.18
CA TRP A 84 -1.14 6.51 0.33
C TRP A 84 0.15 5.94 0.90
N PHE A 85 0.96 5.35 0.04
CA PHE A 85 2.31 4.87 0.31
C PHE A 85 3.29 5.55 -0.63
N ASN A 86 4.32 6.18 -0.08
CA ASN A 86 5.44 6.65 -0.88
C ASN A 86 6.62 5.69 -0.72
N LEU A 87 6.75 4.77 -1.66
CA LEU A 87 7.85 3.81 -1.74
C LEU A 87 9.01 4.35 -2.60
N SER A 88 8.91 5.58 -3.08
CA SER A 88 9.97 6.25 -3.83
C SER A 88 10.92 7.00 -2.88
N PRO A 89 12.16 7.30 -3.32
CA PRO A 89 13.08 8.13 -2.55
C PRO A 89 12.73 9.62 -2.59
N ASN A 90 11.72 10.02 -3.38
CA ASN A 90 11.37 11.42 -3.60
C ASN A 90 10.17 11.81 -2.73
N PRO A 91 10.22 12.90 -1.95
CA PRO A 91 9.01 13.46 -1.35
C PRO A 91 8.04 13.87 -2.46
N VAL A 92 6.75 13.61 -2.22
CA VAL A 92 5.65 13.97 -3.12
C VAL A 92 4.67 14.87 -2.37
N GLY A 93 4.13 15.86 -3.04
CA GLY A 93 3.07 16.70 -2.49
C GLY A 93 2.21 17.36 -3.56
N GLY A 94 1.13 17.99 -3.12
CA GLY A 94 0.18 18.65 -4.00
C GLY A 94 -1.24 18.60 -3.46
N THR A 95 -2.23 18.47 -4.34
CA THR A 95 -3.65 18.40 -3.99
C THR A 95 -4.35 17.19 -4.61
N VAL A 96 -5.29 16.63 -3.85
CA VAL A 96 -6.16 15.53 -4.26
C VAL A 96 -7.58 15.89 -3.84
N GLY A 97 -8.43 16.27 -4.79
CA GLY A 97 -9.78 16.75 -4.52
C GLY A 97 -9.82 18.01 -3.64
N GLY A 98 -8.85 18.91 -3.83
CA GLY A 98 -8.69 20.12 -3.01
C GLY A 98 -8.05 19.88 -1.64
N ARG A 99 -7.81 18.62 -1.24
CA ARG A 99 -7.09 18.31 0.00
C ARG A 99 -5.59 18.31 -0.23
N LYS A 100 -4.83 18.93 0.67
CA LYS A 100 -3.36 18.91 0.62
C LYS A 100 -2.83 17.51 0.95
N LEU A 101 -1.90 17.02 0.13
CA LEU A 101 -1.14 15.81 0.36
C LEU A 101 0.34 16.18 0.43
N VAL A 102 1.06 15.72 1.46
CA VAL A 102 2.51 15.84 1.57
C VAL A 102 3.05 14.56 2.20
N ILE A 103 3.71 13.74 1.39
CA ILE A 103 4.15 12.41 1.78
C ILE A 103 5.66 12.25 1.60
N LYS A 104 6.35 12.02 2.72
CA LYS A 104 7.81 11.83 2.77
C LYS A 104 8.22 10.49 2.12
N PRO A 105 9.48 10.34 1.66
CA PRO A 105 10.01 9.05 1.24
C PRO A 105 9.82 7.97 2.31
N GLY A 106 9.43 6.76 1.90
CA GLY A 106 9.23 5.61 2.79
C GLY A 106 8.07 5.75 3.78
N SER A 107 7.19 6.74 3.62
CA SER A 107 6.10 7.02 4.56
C SER A 107 4.72 6.66 3.99
N ARG A 108 3.71 6.70 4.86
CA ARG A 108 2.30 6.49 4.49
C ARG A 108 1.40 7.55 5.10
N GLN A 109 0.27 7.82 4.47
CA GLN A 109 -0.73 8.76 4.94
C GLN A 109 -2.15 8.32 4.52
N VAL A 110 -3.11 8.45 5.43
CA VAL A 110 -4.54 8.33 5.07
C VAL A 110 -5.05 9.70 4.68
N LEU A 111 -5.71 9.76 3.52
CA LEU A 111 -6.44 10.92 3.06
C LEU A 111 -7.93 10.64 3.16
N ASP A 112 -8.66 11.59 3.73
CA ASP A 112 -10.12 11.60 3.71
C ASP A 112 -10.68 11.63 2.29
N PRO A 113 -11.99 11.32 2.11
CA PRO A 113 -12.59 11.26 0.79
C PRO A 113 -12.33 12.54 -0.02
N PRO A 114 -11.75 12.42 -1.23
CA PRO A 114 -11.36 13.58 -2.04
C PRO A 114 -12.57 14.25 -2.72
N ALA A 115 -13.74 13.60 -2.72
CA ALA A 115 -14.98 14.16 -3.20
C ALA A 115 -16.17 13.62 -2.39
N ARG A 116 -17.36 14.17 -2.63
CA ARG A 116 -18.62 13.63 -2.09
C ARG A 116 -19.31 12.80 -3.17
N GLY A 117 -19.69 11.56 -2.84
CA GLY A 117 -20.40 10.68 -3.76
C GLY A 117 -19.52 10.16 -4.91
N ASN A 118 -20.14 9.53 -5.90
CA ASN A 118 -19.42 8.96 -7.03
C ASN A 118 -19.14 10.03 -8.10
N THR A 119 -18.03 10.77 -7.99
CA THR A 119 -17.74 11.93 -8.86
C THR A 119 -16.26 12.16 -9.10
N ASN A 120 -15.95 12.88 -10.18
CA ASN A 120 -14.58 13.23 -10.54
C ASN A 120 -14.02 14.33 -9.64
N TYR A 121 -12.73 14.24 -9.30
CA TYR A 121 -11.99 15.24 -8.56
C TYR A 121 -10.63 15.53 -9.19
N PRO A 122 -10.12 16.77 -9.09
CA PRO A 122 -8.81 17.12 -9.60
C PRO A 122 -7.69 16.51 -8.74
N VAL A 123 -6.61 16.13 -9.40
CA VAL A 123 -5.37 15.65 -8.80
C VAL A 123 -4.24 16.43 -9.42
N ASP A 124 -3.50 17.15 -8.60
CA ASP A 124 -2.29 17.88 -8.97
C ASP A 124 -1.20 17.50 -7.98
N LEU A 125 -0.26 16.70 -8.44
CA LEU A 125 0.86 16.20 -7.65
C LEU A 125 2.16 16.58 -8.31
N SER A 126 3.12 16.89 -7.46
CA SER A 126 4.50 17.15 -7.82
C SER A 126 5.45 16.42 -6.87
N PHE A 127 6.70 16.26 -7.28
CA PHE A 127 7.74 15.63 -6.48
C PHE A 127 9.03 16.45 -6.52
N ARG A 128 9.84 16.31 -5.49
CA ARG A 128 11.18 16.89 -5.42
C ARG A 128 12.23 15.80 -5.42
N ILE A 129 13.27 15.97 -6.21
CA ILE A 129 14.44 15.08 -6.17
C ILE A 129 15.30 15.49 -4.97
N PRO A 130 15.71 14.57 -4.08
CA PRO A 130 16.59 14.90 -2.96
C PRO A 130 17.82 15.70 -3.39
N GLY A 131 18.12 16.79 -2.68
CA GLY A 131 19.22 17.70 -2.99
C GLY A 131 18.96 18.67 -4.14
N LYS A 132 17.74 18.72 -4.70
CA LYS A 132 17.35 19.71 -5.71
C LYS A 132 16.18 20.54 -5.21
N GLU A 133 16.23 21.85 -5.40
CA GLU A 133 15.14 22.75 -5.01
C GLU A 133 13.92 22.65 -5.95
N HIS A 134 14.16 22.34 -7.22
CA HIS A 134 13.13 22.32 -8.25
C HIS A 134 12.03 21.30 -7.99
N LEU A 135 10.78 21.74 -8.19
CA LEU A 135 9.58 20.93 -8.07
C LEU A 135 9.18 20.41 -9.46
N TYR A 136 9.10 19.09 -9.60
CA TYR A 136 8.79 18.43 -10.87
C TYR A 136 7.33 17.94 -10.87
N PRO A 137 6.58 18.12 -11.98
CA PRO A 137 5.21 17.61 -12.06
C PRO A 137 5.21 16.08 -12.04
N LEU A 138 4.27 15.51 -11.29
CA LEU A 138 4.04 14.07 -11.21
C LEU A 138 2.74 13.67 -11.92
N CYS A 139 1.66 14.39 -11.64
CA CYS A 139 0.32 14.05 -12.14
C CYS A 139 -0.55 15.30 -12.11
N GLU A 140 -1.14 15.67 -13.24
CA GLU A 140 -2.15 16.72 -13.33
C GLU A 140 -3.32 16.14 -14.14
N THR A 141 -4.39 15.75 -13.46
CA THR A 141 -5.49 14.99 -14.06
C THR A 141 -6.76 15.05 -13.21
N LYS A 142 -7.81 14.33 -13.63
CA LYS A 142 -9.00 14.06 -12.82
C LYS A 142 -9.14 12.57 -12.59
N TRP A 143 -9.44 12.18 -11.36
CA TRP A 143 -9.75 10.80 -10.99
C TRP A 143 -11.21 10.68 -10.54
N LEU A 144 -11.79 9.50 -10.69
CA LEU A 144 -13.13 9.18 -10.20
C LEU A 144 -13.05 8.76 -8.73
N HIS A 145 -13.86 9.37 -7.88
CA HIS A 145 -14.07 8.91 -6.51
C HIS A 145 -15.20 7.89 -6.49
N ASP A 146 -14.98 6.69 -5.91
CA ASP A 146 -16.06 5.74 -5.61
C ASP A 146 -16.18 5.59 -4.08
N PRO A 147 -17.28 6.08 -3.46
CA PRO A 147 -17.46 6.01 -2.01
C PRO A 147 -17.69 4.59 -1.47
N ARG A 148 -17.94 3.60 -2.35
CA ARG A 148 -18.17 2.21 -1.96
C ARG A 148 -16.87 1.45 -1.70
N SER A 149 -15.74 1.96 -2.20
CA SER A 149 -14.42 1.39 -2.00
C SER A 149 -13.57 2.30 -1.12
N ARG A 150 -12.60 1.72 -0.43
CA ARG A 150 -11.40 2.45 0.01
C ARG A 150 -10.30 2.20 -1.02
N SER A 151 -9.35 3.11 -1.14
CA SER A 151 -8.28 2.97 -2.13
C SER A 151 -6.93 2.82 -1.45
N VAL A 152 -6.09 1.93 -1.97
CA VAL A 152 -4.67 1.88 -1.64
C VAL A 152 -3.88 2.45 -2.81
N VAL A 153 -3.03 3.45 -2.52
CA VAL A 153 -2.28 4.20 -3.52
C VAL A 153 -0.80 4.04 -3.28
N PHE A 154 -0.05 3.69 -4.32
CA PHE A 154 1.39 3.54 -4.26
C PHE A 154 2.08 4.53 -5.19
N ILE A 155 3.06 5.25 -4.65
CA ILE A 155 4.04 6.02 -5.40
C ILE A 155 5.32 5.19 -5.43
N ILE A 156 5.70 4.69 -6.59
CA ILE A 156 6.83 3.78 -6.75
C ILE A 156 7.92 4.39 -7.66
N PRO A 157 9.20 4.11 -7.41
CA PRO A 157 10.25 4.47 -8.34
C PRO A 157 10.13 3.62 -9.62
N ARG A 158 10.63 4.15 -10.74
CA ARG A 158 10.80 3.37 -11.97
C ARG A 158 12.28 3.25 -12.33
N PRO A 159 12.78 2.04 -12.62
CA PRO A 159 14.15 1.88 -13.11
C PRO A 159 14.39 2.74 -14.35
N GLY A 160 15.50 3.47 -14.37
CA GLY A 160 15.90 4.31 -15.50
C GLY A 160 15.12 5.63 -15.69
N VAL A 161 14.12 5.93 -14.84
CA VAL A 161 13.31 7.16 -14.96
C VAL A 161 13.23 7.89 -13.63
N ARG A 162 13.43 9.21 -13.67
CA ARG A 162 13.44 10.09 -12.48
C ARG A 162 12.05 10.26 -11.86
N THR A 163 11.03 10.30 -12.72
CA THR A 163 9.63 10.51 -12.34
C THR A 163 9.05 9.21 -11.77
N PRO A 164 8.56 9.24 -10.52
CA PRO A 164 7.89 8.08 -9.94
C PRO A 164 6.56 7.79 -10.66
N ARG A 165 5.98 6.62 -10.41
CA ARG A 165 4.66 6.25 -10.92
C ARG A 165 3.67 6.18 -9.77
N VAL A 166 2.47 6.70 -10.00
CA VAL A 166 1.33 6.54 -9.08
C VAL A 166 0.45 5.40 -9.57
N LEU A 167 0.05 4.53 -8.63
CA LEU A 167 -0.82 3.38 -8.86
C LEU A 167 -1.94 3.41 -7.83
N VAL A 168 -3.18 3.17 -8.25
CA VAL A 168 -4.36 3.22 -7.40
C VAL A 168 -5.10 1.89 -7.50
N PHE A 169 -5.39 1.28 -6.35
CA PHE A 169 -6.11 0.02 -6.25
C PHE A 169 -7.36 0.21 -5.39
N PRO A 170 -8.57 0.13 -5.97
CA PRO A 170 -9.79 0.15 -5.20
C PRO A 170 -9.99 -1.20 -4.48
N ASP A 171 -10.32 -1.12 -3.20
CA ASP A 171 -10.69 -2.25 -2.35
C ASP A 171 -12.18 -2.16 -2.00
N TYR A 172 -12.96 -3.05 -2.59
CA TYR A 172 -14.41 -3.16 -2.41
C TYR A 172 -14.81 -4.18 -1.35
N ARG A 173 -13.85 -4.79 -0.64
CA ARG A 173 -14.16 -5.73 0.44
C ARG A 173 -15.12 -5.05 1.42
N GLU A 174 -16.11 -5.81 1.85
CA GLU A 174 -17.14 -5.30 2.76
C GLU A 174 -16.52 -4.87 4.08
N GLU A 175 -17.10 -3.84 4.72
CA GLU A 175 -16.84 -3.68 6.15
C GLU A 175 -17.29 -4.97 6.83
N GLU A 176 -16.48 -5.47 7.76
CA GLU A 176 -16.87 -6.63 8.55
C GLU A 176 -18.29 -6.44 9.08
N GLY A 177 -19.05 -7.54 9.00
CA GLY A 177 -20.46 -7.59 9.35
C GLY A 177 -20.77 -6.91 10.68
N ARG A 178 -21.98 -6.35 10.71
CA ARG A 178 -22.72 -6.14 11.96
C ARG A 178 -22.70 -7.39 12.82
#